data_AF-A0A7V3S109-F1
#
_entry.id   AF-A0A7V3S109-F1
#
_cell.length_a   1.000
_cell.length_b   1.000
_cell.length_c   1.000
_cell.angle_alpha   90.00
_cell.angle_beta   90.00
_cell.angle_gamma   90.00
#
_symmetry.space_group_name_H-M   'P 1'
#
loop_
_entity.id
_entity.type
_entity.pdbx_description
1 polymer ?
#
loop_
_entity_poly.entity_id
_entity_poly.type
_entity_poly.pdbx_seq_one_letter_code
_entity_poly.pdbx_strand_id
1 'polypeptide(L)'
;EEGVCLVYCPHTTAGLMVNEHADPDVAADIMAALAGQYPPSRHFRHAEGNADAHIKAALIGSSVSVPVSGRRLMLGTWQGIFFCEFDGPRSREVYIQGAGAG
;
A
#
# COMPACT_ATOMS: atom_id res chain seq x y z
N GLU A 1 23.20 -8.62 8.61
CA GLU A 1 22.23 -9.61 9.09
C GLU A 1 21.19 -9.79 8.01
N GLU A 2 20.82 -11.05 7.79
CA GLU A 2 19.84 -11.48 6.79
C GLU A 2 18.46 -11.58 7.46
N GLY A 3 17.41 -11.17 6.77
CA GLY A 3 16.07 -11.20 7.33
C GLY A 3 14.99 -10.69 6.39
N VAL A 4 13.86 -10.31 6.98
CA VAL A 4 12.70 -9.73 6.30
C VAL A 4 12.19 -8.53 7.10
N CYS A 5 11.81 -7.49 6.38
CA CYS A 5 11.09 -6.33 6.90
C CYS A 5 9.63 -6.45 6.47
N LEU A 6 8.74 -6.71 7.42
CA LEU A 6 7.29 -6.63 7.25
C LEU A 6 6.83 -5.20 7.51
N VAL A 7 6.13 -4.62 6.55
CA VAL A 7 5.42 -3.34 6.69
C VAL A 7 3.94 -3.65 6.64
N TYR A 8 3.16 -3.19 7.64
CA TYR A 8 1.75 -3.53 7.82
C TYR A 8 0.89 -2.29 8.06
N CYS A 9 -0.25 -2.23 7.38
CA CYS A 9 -1.28 -1.20 7.48
C CYS A 9 -2.48 -1.76 8.26
N PRO A 10 -2.83 -1.22 9.44
CA PRO A 10 -4.00 -1.66 10.21
C PRO A 10 -5.32 -1.05 9.70
N HIS A 11 -5.30 -0.29 8.60
CA HIS A 11 -6.45 0.45 8.10
C HIS A 11 -7.15 -0.31 6.97
N THR A 12 -8.46 -0.48 7.06
CA THR A 12 -9.25 -1.21 6.06
C THR A 12 -9.59 -0.41 4.80
N THR A 13 -9.22 0.88 4.77
CA THR A 13 -9.41 1.81 3.65
C THR A 13 -8.09 2.37 3.11
N ALA A 14 -6.96 1.73 3.44
CA ALA A 14 -5.65 2.04 2.89
C ALA A 14 -4.84 0.76 2.70
N GLY A 15 -3.84 0.79 1.82
CA GLY A 15 -3.02 -0.37 1.49
C GLY A 15 -1.53 -0.07 1.44
N LEU A 16 -0.72 -1.13 1.24
CA LEU A 16 0.73 -1.02 1.05
C LEU A 16 1.13 -1.71 -0.25
N MET A 17 1.99 -1.06 -1.03
CA MET A 17 2.45 -1.56 -2.32
C MET A 17 3.97 -1.38 -2.46
N VAL A 18 4.64 -2.31 -3.14
CA VAL A 18 5.98 -2.07 -3.70
C VAL A 18 5.85 -1.78 -5.19
N ASN A 19 6.27 -0.60 -5.63
CA ASN A 19 6.19 -0.19 -7.04
C ASN A 19 7.28 0.82 -7.41
N GLU A 20 7.22 1.41 -8.59
CA GLU A 20 8.17 2.40 -9.08
C GLU A 20 8.15 3.71 -8.26
N HIS A 21 9.34 4.13 -7.80
CA HIS A 21 9.58 5.39 -7.07
C HIS A 21 10.35 6.44 -7.89
N ALA A 22 10.74 6.13 -9.13
CA ALA A 22 11.47 7.07 -9.97
C ALA A 22 10.59 8.11 -10.62
N ASP A 23 9.41 7.71 -11.08
CA ASP A 23 8.47 8.56 -11.81
C ASP A 23 7.15 8.70 -11.03
N PRO A 24 6.78 9.91 -10.56
CA PRO A 24 5.52 10.13 -9.87
C PRO A 24 4.28 9.85 -10.73
N ASP A 25 4.40 9.88 -12.06
CA ASP A 25 3.28 9.63 -12.97
C ASP A 25 2.78 8.18 -12.84
N VAL A 26 3.67 7.22 -12.54
CA VAL A 26 3.28 5.81 -12.31
C VAL A 26 2.34 5.69 -11.11
N ALA A 27 2.63 6.39 -10.01
CA ALA A 27 1.76 6.41 -8.84
C ALA A 27 0.41 7.09 -9.16
N ALA A 28 0.45 8.19 -9.92
CA ALA A 28 -0.76 8.89 -10.35
C ALA A 28 -1.65 8.03 -11.25
N ASP A 29 -1.08 7.33 -12.22
CA ASP A 29 -1.78 6.44 -13.15
C ASP A 29 -2.43 5.26 -12.43
N ILE A 30 -1.74 4.64 -11.46
CA ILE A 30 -2.33 3.57 -10.63
C ILE A 30 -3.54 4.10 -9.84
N MET A 31 -3.40 5.27 -9.21
CA MET A 31 -4.49 5.87 -8.44
C MET A 31 -5.68 6.23 -9.34
N ALA A 32 -5.42 6.78 -10.53
CA ALA A 32 -6.44 7.12 -11.51
C ALA A 32 -7.14 5.87 -12.06
N ALA A 33 -6.40 4.81 -12.38
CA ALA A 33 -6.95 3.55 -12.86
C ALA A 33 -7.85 2.90 -11.81
N LEU A 34 -7.42 2.84 -10.54
CA LEU A 34 -8.22 2.32 -9.44
C LEU A 34 -9.48 3.15 -9.20
N ALA A 35 -9.38 4.48 -9.23
CA ALA A 35 -10.53 5.38 -9.08
C ALA A 35 -11.52 5.25 -10.25
N GLY A 36 -11.03 5.08 -11.48
CA GLY A 36 -11.87 4.84 -12.65
C GLY A 36 -12.58 3.48 -12.62
N GLN A 37 -11.89 2.43 -12.16
CA GLN A 37 -12.46 1.09 -12.08
C GLN A 37 -13.47 0.95 -10.93
N TYR A 38 -13.22 1.63 -9.80
CA TYR A 38 -14.05 1.63 -8.60
C TYR A 38 -14.40 3.07 -8.20
N PRO A 39 -15.28 3.75 -8.95
CA PRO A 39 -15.63 5.13 -8.66
C PRO A 39 -16.56 5.21 -7.43
N PRO A 40 -16.47 6.26 -6.60
CA PRO A 40 -17.36 6.46 -5.44
C PRO A 40 -18.85 6.55 -5.81
N SER A 41 -19.15 6.95 -7.05
CA SER A 41 -20.53 7.03 -7.56
C SER A 41 -21.16 5.68 -7.84
N ARG A 42 -20.38 4.59 -7.85
CA ARG A 42 -20.91 3.25 -8.05
C ARG A 42 -21.77 2.84 -6.86
N HIS A 43 -22.94 2.29 -7.13
CA HIS A 43 -23.83 1.81 -6.08
C HIS A 43 -23.25 0.57 -5.40
N PHE A 44 -22.76 0.75 -4.18
CA PHE A 44 -22.39 -0.31 -3.26
C PHE A 44 -23.43 -0.43 -2.14
N ARG A 45 -23.51 -1.61 -1.51
CA ARG A 45 -24.44 -1.86 -0.39
C ARG A 45 -24.02 -1.17 0.90
N HIS A 46 -22.73 -0.92 1.06
CA HIS A 46 -22.19 -0.28 2.27
C HIS A 46 -22.50 1.22 2.25
N ALA A 47 -23.15 1.70 3.32
CA ALA A 47 -23.80 3.00 3.34
C ALA A 47 -22.89 4.17 3.75
N GLU A 48 -21.69 3.91 4.28
CA GLU A 48 -20.80 4.96 4.81
C GLU A 48 -20.08 5.76 3.70
N GLY A 49 -20.20 5.34 2.44
CA GLY A 49 -19.71 6.09 1.28
C GLY A 49 -18.24 5.89 0.92
N ASN A 50 -17.54 4.93 1.56
CA ASN A 50 -16.14 4.59 1.31
C ASN A 50 -15.96 3.11 0.89
N ALA A 51 -17.01 2.50 0.34
CA ALA A 51 -16.99 1.11 -0.11
C ALA A 51 -15.92 0.87 -1.19
N ASP A 52 -15.69 1.86 -2.06
CA ASP A 52 -14.62 1.82 -3.05
C ASP A 52 -13.24 1.78 -2.39
N ALA A 53 -13.03 2.51 -1.30
CA ALA A 53 -11.78 2.53 -0.55
C ALA A 53 -11.47 1.15 0.05
N HIS A 54 -12.47 0.47 0.60
CA HIS A 54 -12.33 -0.91 1.07
C HIS A 54 -11.94 -1.88 -0.05
N ILE A 55 -12.55 -1.75 -1.24
CA ILE A 55 -12.23 -2.60 -2.39
C ILE A 55 -10.79 -2.35 -2.86
N LYS A 56 -10.39 -1.07 -3.02
CA LYS A 56 -9.02 -0.70 -3.41
C LYS A 56 -8.00 -1.19 -2.38
N ALA A 57 -8.28 -1.03 -1.08
CA ALA A 57 -7.43 -1.55 -0.01
C ALA A 57 -7.30 -3.09 -0.06
N ALA A 58 -8.39 -3.81 -0.31
CA ALA A 58 -8.37 -5.27 -0.46
C ALA A 58 -7.57 -5.75 -1.68
N LEU A 59 -7.58 -4.98 -2.78
CA LEU A 59 -6.79 -5.29 -3.98
C LEU A 59 -5.30 -5.03 -3.81
N ILE A 60 -4.94 -3.93 -3.13
CA ILE A 60 -3.54 -3.59 -2.87
C ILE A 60 -2.93 -4.48 -1.78
N GLY A 61 -3.72 -4.81 -0.76
CA GLY A 61 -3.27 -5.58 0.38
C GLY A 61 -2.81 -4.71 1.55
N SER A 62 -2.85 -5.31 2.74
CA SER A 62 -2.56 -4.63 4.01
C SER A 62 -1.09 -4.70 4.42
N SER A 63 -0.23 -5.39 3.67
CA SER A 63 1.18 -5.52 4.03
C SER A 63 2.09 -5.79 2.84
N VAL A 64 3.36 -5.40 2.98
CA VAL A 64 4.44 -5.84 2.11
C VAL A 64 5.59 -6.42 2.94
N SER A 65 6.28 -7.41 2.39
CA SER A 65 7.45 -8.03 3.01
C SER A 65 8.64 -7.85 2.09
N VAL A 66 9.71 -7.23 2.58
CA VAL A 66 10.92 -6.93 1.80
C VAL A 66 12.12 -7.63 2.44
N PRO A 67 12.89 -8.44 1.69
CA PRO A 67 14.10 -9.06 2.22
C PRO A 67 15.10 -7.99 2.68
N VAL A 68 15.87 -8.32 3.72
CA VAL A 68 16.93 -7.48 4.27
C VAL A 68 18.23 -8.25 4.18
N SER A 69 19.25 -7.64 3.57
CA SER A 69 20.61 -8.18 3.53
C SER A 69 21.61 -7.09 3.85
N GLY A 70 22.61 -7.39 4.68
CA GLY A 70 23.64 -6.41 5.03
C GLY A 70 23.10 -5.10 5.60
N ARG A 71 21.99 -5.15 6.37
CA ARG A 71 21.28 -3.97 6.93
C ARG A 71 20.63 -3.05 5.87
N ARG A 72 20.38 -3.56 4.66
CA ARG A 72 19.67 -2.83 3.60
C ARG A 72 18.44 -3.60 3.16
N LEU A 73 17.36 -2.86 2.87
CA LEU A 73 16.21 -3.42 2.17
C LEU A 73 16.64 -3.81 0.75
N MET A 74 16.31 -5.03 0.34
CA MET A 74 16.63 -5.57 -0.98
C MET A 74 15.55 -5.17 -1.99
N LEU A 75 15.37 -3.86 -2.17
CA LEU A 75 14.52 -3.30 -3.21
C LEU A 75 15.31 -3.22 -4.53
N GLY A 76 14.64 -3.45 -5.66
CA GLY A 76 15.20 -3.16 -6.98
C GLY A 76 15.46 -1.66 -7.17
N THR A 77 16.26 -1.29 -8.17
CA THR A 77 16.68 0.10 -8.44
C THR A 77 15.52 1.10 -8.44
N TRP A 78 14.38 0.69 -8.96
CA TRP A 78 13.20 1.55 -9.10
C TRP A 78 12.15 1.31 -8.02
N GLN A 79 12.30 0.31 -7.15
CA GLN A 79 11.27 -0.05 -6.20
C GLN A 79 11.28 0.85 -4.96
N GLY A 80 10.10 1.34 -4.60
CA GLY A 80 9.80 1.97 -3.31
C GLY A 80 8.60 1.30 -2.64
N ILE A 81 8.49 1.48 -1.32
CA ILE A 81 7.31 1.06 -0.54
C ILE A 81 6.36 2.26 -0.44
N PHE A 82 5.13 2.09 -0.89
CA PHE A 82 4.09 3.11 -0.93
C PHE A 82 3.00 2.80 0.08
N PHE A 83 2.55 3.85 0.77
CA PHE A 83 1.28 3.85 1.48
C PHE A 83 0.20 4.41 0.55
N CYS A 84 -0.81 3.60 0.26
CA CYS A 84 -1.91 3.95 -0.64
C CYS A 84 -3.14 4.38 0.19
N GLU A 85 -3.40 5.68 0.27
CA GLU A 85 -4.60 6.24 0.90
C GLU A 85 -5.79 6.23 -0.07
N PHE A 86 -6.95 5.74 0.36
CA PHE A 86 -8.15 5.71 -0.48
C PHE A 86 -9.37 6.42 0.14
N ASP A 87 -9.28 6.88 1.39
CA ASP A 87 -10.36 7.49 2.17
C ASP A 87 -9.83 8.65 3.05
N GLY A 88 -8.93 9.45 2.46
CA GLY A 88 -8.29 10.59 3.12
C GLY A 88 -9.08 11.91 3.00
N PRO A 89 -8.63 12.99 3.68
CA PRO A 89 -7.45 13.03 4.55
C PRO A 89 -7.73 12.48 5.95
N ARG A 90 -6.82 11.65 6.48
CA ARG A 90 -6.88 11.05 7.82
C ARG A 90 -5.50 10.93 8.44
N SER A 91 -5.43 10.85 9.78
CA SER A 91 -4.22 10.40 10.46
C SER A 91 -4.10 8.89 10.32
N ARG A 92 -2.93 8.41 9.88
CA ARG A 92 -2.69 7.00 9.59
C ARG A 92 -1.48 6.48 10.35
N GLU A 93 -1.44 5.16 10.46
CA GLU A 93 -0.39 4.40 11.14
C GLU A 93 0.10 3.30 10.21
N VAL A 94 1.39 3.01 10.30
CA VAL A 94 2.03 1.88 9.62
C VAL A 94 2.95 1.20 10.64
N TYR A 95 2.82 -0.11 10.78
CA TYR A 95 3.66 -0.93 11.63
C TYR A 95 4.82 -1.50 10.81
N ILE A 96 6.01 -1.52 11.39
CA ILE A 96 7.22 -2.09 10.78
C ILE A 96 7.78 -3.13 11.75
N GLN A 97 8.00 -4.34 11.26
CA GLN A 97 8.59 -5.44 12.03
C GLN A 97 9.73 -6.09 11.24
N GLY A 98 10.91 -6.15 11.85
CA GLY A 98 12.03 -6.94 11.33
C GLY A 98 12.03 -8.35 11.94
N ALA A 99 12.26 -9.37 11.12
CA ALA A 99 12.58 -10.72 11.56
C ALA A 99 13.88 -11.18 10.88
N GLY A 100 14.90 -11.53 11.67
CA GLY A 100 16.20 -11.98 11.19
C GLY A 100 16.45 -13.45 11.47
N ALA A 101 17.31 -14.08 10.69
CA ALA A 101 18.05 -15.25 11.15
C ALA A 101 19.25 -14.71 11.95
N GLY A 102 19.36 -15.11 13.22
CA GLY A 102 20.50 -14.75 14.07
C GLY A 102 21.84 -15.22 13.51
#